data_AF-A0A934C0C1-F1
#
_entry.id   AF-A0A934C0C1-F1
#
_cell.length_a   1.000
_cell.length_b   1.000
_cell.length_c   1.000
_cell.angle_alpha   90.00
_cell.angle_beta   90.00
_cell.angle_gamma   90.00
#
_symmetry.space_group_name_H-M   'P 1'
#
loop_
_entity.id
_entity.type
_entity.pdbx_description
1 polymer ?
#
loop_
_entity_poly.entity_id
_entity_poly.type
_entity_poly.pdbx_seq_one_letter_code
_entity_poly.pdbx_strand_id
1 'polypeptide(L)'
;MNREDQRILGAVVLWLGRHAGFPNRRLSAAAEGMICVAALAAADEAQEQARFLIQSKDPAQAAALRTHGLRRSQVHFKCDNSAKV
;
A
#
# COMPACT_ATOMS: atom_id res chain seq x y z
N MET A 1 -8.82 -1.67 18.47
CA MET A 1 -9.89 -0.74 18.11
C MET A 1 -9.56 0.60 18.74
N ASN A 2 -9.24 1.61 17.94
CA ASN A 2 -8.85 2.92 18.44
C ASN A 2 -10.08 3.69 18.94
N ARG A 3 -9.86 4.66 19.84
CA ARG A 3 -10.92 5.50 20.40
C ARG A 3 -11.61 6.37 19.33
N GLU A 4 -10.90 6.66 18.25
CA GLU A 4 -11.42 7.36 17.06
C GLU A 4 -12.36 6.47 16.26
N ASP A 5 -12.00 5.19 16.04
CA ASP A 5 -12.86 4.22 15.35
C ASP A 5 -14.24 4.11 16.02
N GLN A 6 -14.26 4.08 17.35
CA GLN A 6 -15.51 4.04 18.13
C GLN A 6 -16.37 5.30 17.93
N ARG A 7 -15.75 6.49 17.84
CA ARG A 7 -16.48 7.74 17.58
C ARG A 7 -17.07 7.77 16.18
N ILE A 8 -16.30 7.33 15.18
CA ILE A 8 -16.74 7.26 13.79
C ILE A 8 -17.91 6.29 13.67
N LEU A 9 -17.79 5.09 14.25
CA LEU A 9 -18.87 4.10 14.27
C LEU A 9 -20.15 4.65 14.90
N GLY A 10 -20.03 5.36 16.03
CA GLY A 10 -21.18 6.00 16.67
C GLY A 10 -21.86 7.03 15.76
N ALA A 11 -21.09 7.87 15.07
CA ALA A 11 -21.63 8.86 14.14
C ALA A 11 -22.32 8.21 12.93
N VAL A 12 -21.74 7.14 12.38
CA VAL A 12 -22.31 6.39 11.25
C VAL A 12 -23.62 5.73 11.64
N VAL A 13 -23.69 5.09 12.81
CA VAL A 13 -24.93 4.46 13.29
C VAL A 13 -26.04 5.51 13.49
N LEU A 14 -25.70 6.67 14.04
CA LEU A 14 -26.67 7.75 14.26
C LEU A 14 -27.18 8.31 12.92
N TRP A 15 -26.29 8.46 11.94
CA TRP A 15 -26.66 8.86 10.57
C TRP A 15 -27.56 7.82 9.90
N LEU A 16 -27.23 6.53 10.00
CA LEU A 16 -28.05 5.44 9.46
C LEU A 16 -29.41 5.35 10.16
N GLY A 17 -29.48 5.61 11.46
CA GLY A 17 -30.74 5.72 12.19
C GLY A 17 -31.61 6.86 11.68
N ARG A 18 -31.00 8.01 11.39
CA ARG A 18 -31.71 9.20 10.88
C ARG A 18 -32.22 9.02 9.46
N HIS A 19 -31.46 8.37 8.58
CA HIS A 19 -31.77 8.33 7.14
C HIS A 19 -32.32 7.00 6.64
N ALA A 20 -31.97 5.89 7.28
CA ALA A 20 -32.39 4.54 6.87
C ALA A 20 -33.19 3.81 7.96
N GLY A 21 -33.33 4.38 9.16
CA GLY A 21 -34.02 3.76 10.29
C GLY A 21 -33.28 2.58 10.91
N PHE A 22 -32.03 2.33 10.52
CA PHE A 22 -31.19 1.27 11.07
C PHE A 22 -30.63 1.68 12.44
N PRO A 23 -30.64 0.82 13.48
CA PRO A 23 -30.93 -0.61 13.45
C PRO A 23 -32.40 -0.99 13.70
N ASN A 24 -33.27 -0.02 14.02
CA ASN A 24 -34.69 -0.27 14.33
C ASN A 24 -35.45 -0.91 13.16
N ARG A 25 -34.99 -0.66 11.93
CA ARG A 25 -35.43 -1.33 10.70
C ARG A 25 -34.21 -1.85 9.95
N ARG A 26 -34.40 -3.00 9.31
CA ARG A 26 -33.39 -3.58 8.41
C ARG A 26 -33.21 -2.65 7.21
N LEU A 27 -31.98 -2.54 6.72
CA LEU A 27 -31.69 -1.88 5.46
C LEU A 27 -32.42 -2.60 4.32
N SER A 28 -32.72 -1.85 3.25
CA SER A 28 -33.24 -2.46 2.03
C SER A 28 -32.20 -3.41 1.44
N ALA A 29 -32.65 -4.45 0.73
CA ALA A 29 -31.76 -5.44 0.14
C ALA A 29 -30.72 -4.80 -0.81
N ALA A 30 -31.10 -3.75 -1.53
CA ALA A 30 -30.18 -3.00 -2.40
C ALA A 30 -29.08 -2.27 -1.61
N ALA A 31 -29.43 -1.61 -0.50
CA ALA A 31 -28.47 -0.89 0.32
C ALA A 31 -27.49 -1.84 1.02
N GLU A 32 -28.00 -2.95 1.55
CA GLU A 32 -27.18 -4.02 2.12
C GLU A 32 -26.23 -4.62 1.07
N GLY A 33 -26.73 -4.89 -0.13
CA GLY A 33 -25.92 -5.35 -1.26
C GLY A 33 -24.78 -4.39 -1.58
N MET A 34 -25.05 -3.07 -1.64
CA MET A 34 -24.00 -2.08 -1.87
C MET A 34 -22.94 -2.03 -0.77
N ILE A 35 -23.34 -2.18 0.50
CA ILE A 35 -22.39 -2.24 1.63
C ILE A 35 -21.47 -3.47 1.48
N CYS A 36 -22.04 -4.63 1.14
CA CYS A 36 -21.26 -5.85 0.90
C CYS A 36 -20.29 -5.69 -0.28
N VAL A 37 -20.74 -5.08 -1.39
CA VAL A 37 -19.88 -4.80 -2.56
C VAL A 37 -18.77 -3.81 -2.20
N ALA A 38 -19.07 -2.76 -1.44
CA ALA A 38 -18.06 -1.80 -0.99
C ALA A 38 -17.02 -2.47 -0.08
N ALA A 39 -17.45 -3.36 0.81
CA ALA A 39 -16.54 -4.14 1.67
C ALA A 39 -15.65 -5.09 0.85
N LEU A 40 -16.21 -5.73 -0.19
CA LEU A 40 -15.45 -6.58 -1.11
C LEU A 40 -14.40 -5.77 -1.88
N ALA A 41 -14.80 -4.61 -2.43
CA ALA A 41 -13.90 -3.72 -3.14
C ALA A 41 -12.74 -3.22 -2.25
N ALA A 42 -13.03 -2.84 -1.00
CA ALA A 42 -12.00 -2.43 -0.04
C ALA A 42 -11.02 -3.57 0.30
N ALA A 43 -11.50 -4.83 0.34
CA ALA A 43 -10.65 -5.99 0.56
C ALA A 43 -9.74 -6.26 -0.66
N ASP A 44 -10.29 -6.15 -1.88
CA ASP A 44 -9.53 -6.30 -3.12
C ASP A 44 -8.44 -5.22 -3.24
N GLU A 45 -8.76 -3.96 -2.92
CA GLU A 45 -7.79 -2.86 -2.90
C GLU A 45 -6.66 -3.10 -1.88
N ALA A 46 -6.99 -3.56 -0.67
CA ALA A 46 -6.00 -3.88 0.34
C ALA A 46 -5.09 -5.04 -0.10
N GLN A 47 -5.65 -6.05 -0.78
CA GLN A 47 -4.87 -7.15 -1.34
C GLN A 47 -3.93 -6.66 -2.46
N GLU A 48 -4.39 -5.76 -3.31
CA GLU A 48 -3.58 -5.21 -4.40
C GLU A 48 -2.44 -4.33 -3.85
N GLN A 49 -2.71 -3.52 -2.82
CA GLN A 49 -1.67 -2.77 -2.11
C GLN A 49 -0.63 -3.69 -1.47
N ALA A 50 -1.04 -4.83 -0.91
CA ALA A 50 -0.12 -5.82 -0.37
C ALA A 50 0.74 -6.49 -1.45
N ARG A 51 0.20 -6.71 -2.66
CA ARG A 51 0.96 -7.26 -3.81
C ARG A 51 2.03 -6.29 -4.31
N PHE A 52 1.74 -4.99 -4.31
CA PHE A 52 2.68 -3.95 -4.72
C PHE A 52 3.50 -3.36 -3.57
N LEU A 53 3.49 -4.01 -2.40
CA LEU A 53 4.40 -3.66 -1.32
C LEU A 53 5.82 -4.05 -1.77
N ILE A 54 6.47 -3.15 -2.49
CA ILE A 54 7.89 -3.24 -2.80
C ILE A 54 8.58 -3.44 -1.45
N GLN A 55 9.12 -4.65 -1.23
CA GLN A 55 9.90 -4.94 -0.04
C GLN A 55 10.95 -3.85 0.07
N SER A 56 10.97 -3.15 1.21
CA SER A 56 11.87 -2.01 1.44
C SER A 56 13.27 -2.39 0.99
N LYS A 57 13.84 -1.64 0.03
CA LYS A 57 15.19 -1.87 -0.46
C LYS A 57 16.12 -1.98 0.75
N ASP A 58 16.74 -3.14 0.93
CA ASP A 58 17.75 -3.34 1.95
C ASP A 58 18.93 -2.37 1.65
N PRO A 59 19.20 -1.41 2.54
CA PRO A 59 20.27 -0.43 2.33
C PRO A 59 21.64 -1.09 2.20
N ALA A 60 21.84 -2.28 2.80
CA ALA A 60 23.08 -3.04 2.69
C ALA A 60 23.27 -3.62 1.28
N GLN A 61 22.22 -4.24 0.71
CA GLN A 61 22.24 -4.69 -0.69
C GLN A 61 22.46 -3.53 -1.68
N ALA A 62 21.80 -2.39 -1.45
CA ALA A 62 21.96 -1.22 -2.31
C ALA A 62 23.37 -0.61 -2.22
N ALA A 63 24.02 -0.67 -1.05
CA ALA A 63 25.41 -0.26 -0.89
C ALA A 63 26.36 -1.24 -1.60
N ALA A 64 26.16 -2.56 -1.42
CA ALA A 64 26.98 -3.59 -2.05
C ALA A 64 26.93 -3.52 -3.59
N LEU A 65 25.75 -3.31 -4.18
CA LEU A 65 25.58 -3.14 -5.63
C LEU A 65 26.31 -1.89 -6.16
N ARG A 66 26.25 -0.77 -5.42
CA ARG A 66 26.99 0.45 -5.78
C ARG A 66 28.51 0.22 -5.73
N THR A 67 29.01 -0.39 -4.67
CA THR A 67 30.45 -0.69 -4.53
C THR A 67 30.93 -1.63 -5.63
N HIS A 68 30.14 -2.64 -5.99
CA HIS A 68 30.46 -3.56 -7.09
C HIS A 68 30.52 -2.82 -8.44
N GLY A 69 29.57 -1.93 -8.73
CA GLY A 69 29.58 -1.09 -9.92
C GLY A 69 30.82 -0.18 -10.01
N LEU A 70 31.17 0.49 -8.91
CA LEU A 70 32.37 1.31 -8.78
C LEU A 70 33.67 0.54 -9.02
N ARG A 71 33.77 -0.70 -8.53
CA ARG A 71 34.95 -1.54 -8.75
C ARG A 71 35.09 -1.92 -10.23
N ARG A 72 34.00 -2.24 -10.92
CA ARG A 72 34.02 -2.56 -12.36
C ARG A 72 34.40 -1.36 -13.23
N SER A 73 33.98 -0.15 -12.87
CA SER A 73 34.37 1.06 -13.62
C SER A 73 35.86 1.38 -13.49
N GLN A 74 36.52 0.98 -12.38
CA GLN A 74 37.95 1.19 -12.18
C GLN A 74 38.81 0.22 -13.00
N VAL A 75 38.33 -1.00 -13.28
CA VAL A 75 39.07 -1.99 -14.10
C VAL A 75 39.17 -1.53 -15.56
N HIS A 76 38.19 -0.77 -16.07
CA HIS A 76 38.21 -0.20 -17.41
C HIS A 76 39.05 1.09 -17.55
N PHE A 77 39.65 1.61 -16.46
CA PHE A 77 40.42 2.86 -16.50
C PHE A 77 41.91 2.67 -16.86
N LYS A 78 42.43 1.44 -16.95
CA LYS A 78 43.87 1.22 -17.19
C LYS A 78 44.17 0.46 -18.48
N CYS A 79 43.84 1.09 -19.60
CA CYS A 79 44.61 0.97 -20.83
C CYS A 79 44.83 2.39 -21.36
N ASP A 80 45.76 3.10 -20.73
CA ASP A 80 46.24 4.36 -21.28
C ASP A 80 47.03 4.05 -22.56
N ASN A 81 46.36 4.16 -23.71
CA ASN A 81 46.99 3.99 -25.02
C ASN A 81 48.02 5.09 -25.31
N SER A 82 48.17 6.12 -24.46
CA SER A 82 49.19 7.15 -24.61
C SER A 82 50.62 6.64 -24.36
N ALA A 83 50.78 5.45 -23.76
CA ALA A 83 52.08 4.79 -23.58
C ALA A 83 52.51 3.92 -24.79
N LYS A 84 51.73 3.88 -25.88
CA LYS A 84 52.18 3.30 -27.15
C LYS A 84 52.88 4.38 -27.97
N VAL A 85 54.18 4.55 -27.71
CA VAL A 85 55.15 5.09 -28.68
C VAL A 85 56.15 3.99 -28.97
#